data_AF-A0A7S1SGT5-F1
#
_entry.id   AF-A0A7S1SGT5-F1
#
_cell.length_a   1.000
_cell.length_b   1.000
_cell.length_c   1.000
_cell.angle_alpha   90.00
_cell.angle_beta   90.00
_cell.angle_gamma   90.00
#
_symmetry.space_group_name_H-M   'P 1'
#
loop_
_entity.id
_entity.type
_entity.pdbx_description
1 polymer ?
#
loop_
_entity_poly.entity_id
_entity_poly.type
_entity_poly.pdbx_seq_one_letter_code
_entity_poly.pdbx_strand_id
1 'polypeptide(L)'
;MTAAKSNPDDGSGESTFLRLVAQAGCGTDATGAYTCRDPAKVQQYLDNKLMLDRELRQDFVNSLSQYIQDPHALHRALLPMNIDTQPTDSVLRVVVNASSVQTQVGELLLQQLVEAGEEADPSSPLSAVPLLILGLFRWLDHVADPGALTKQALEVLGVCAEQVQREIIAFLPEIVVEEDQGAVVEALEELLQTETAFLVPALSTFSNLSMDSELQEHTTRRMLERFSAACVEDLPQLLRYLVQNSTGQVAQEVVQTLRSKLHFLSASDPRLPVTDRKQKGKVTAGGATTLEHRVLEGVRA
;
A
#
# COMPACT_ATOMS: atom_id res chain seq x y z
N MET A 1 -3.62 -19.25 -46.90
CA MET A 1 -2.24 -18.73 -46.92
C MET A 1 -2.25 -17.40 -47.66
N THR A 2 -2.27 -16.31 -46.92
CA THR A 2 -1.93 -14.97 -47.40
C THR A 2 -1.62 -14.16 -46.15
N ALA A 3 -0.33 -14.13 -45.81
CA ALA A 3 0.21 -13.33 -44.72
C ALA A 3 0.12 -11.86 -45.13
N ALA A 4 -0.65 -11.07 -44.39
CA ALA A 4 -0.61 -9.61 -44.47
C ALA A 4 0.69 -9.16 -43.79
N LYS A 5 1.66 -8.80 -44.62
CA LYS A 5 2.85 -8.03 -44.25
C LYS A 5 2.37 -6.65 -43.83
N SER A 6 2.39 -6.34 -42.53
CA SER A 6 2.27 -4.97 -42.04
C SER A 6 3.60 -4.26 -42.31
N ASN A 7 3.52 -3.16 -43.06
CA ASN A 7 4.62 -2.26 -43.40
C ASN A 7 5.38 -1.78 -42.15
N PRO A 8 6.72 -1.67 -42.20
CA PRO A 8 7.49 -0.88 -41.27
C PRO A 8 7.80 0.47 -41.93
N ASP A 9 7.07 1.53 -41.59
CA ASP A 9 7.43 2.90 -41.97
C ASP A 9 6.82 3.92 -41.00
N ASP A 10 7.57 4.29 -39.96
CA ASP A 10 7.81 5.70 -39.59
C ASP A 10 8.92 5.77 -38.52
N GLY A 11 10.16 5.91 -38.95
CA GLY A 11 11.33 6.04 -38.07
C GLY A 11 11.77 7.49 -37.92
N SER A 12 11.24 8.22 -36.92
CA SER A 12 11.91 9.41 -36.36
C SER A 12 11.43 9.91 -34.98
N GLY A 13 10.60 9.15 -34.25
CA GLY A 13 10.07 9.60 -32.95
C GLY A 13 9.80 8.48 -31.94
N GLU A 14 10.33 7.29 -32.17
CA GLU A 14 10.06 6.15 -31.31
C GLU A 14 10.87 6.26 -30.01
N SER A 15 10.15 6.35 -28.89
CA SER A 15 10.72 6.51 -27.56
C SER A 15 11.83 5.47 -27.31
N THR A 16 12.98 5.87 -26.77
CA THR A 16 14.11 4.98 -26.48
C THR A 16 13.70 3.78 -25.64
N PHE A 17 12.75 3.98 -24.72
CA PHE A 17 12.10 2.92 -23.95
C PHE A 17 11.48 1.85 -24.84
N LEU A 18 10.50 2.22 -25.68
CA LEU A 18 9.80 1.27 -26.56
C LEU A 18 10.76 0.58 -27.53
N ARG A 19 11.74 1.31 -28.07
CA ARG A 19 12.75 0.76 -28.98
C ARG A 19 13.60 -0.33 -28.32
N LEU A 20 14.06 -0.11 -27.08
CA LEU A 20 14.90 -1.09 -26.38
C LEU A 20 14.08 -2.32 -25.92
N VAL A 21 12.84 -2.11 -25.48
CA VAL A 21 11.92 -3.20 -25.12
C VAL A 21 11.56 -4.04 -26.35
N ALA A 22 11.30 -3.41 -27.50
CA ALA A 22 11.06 -4.08 -28.78
C ALA A 22 12.28 -4.88 -29.25
N GLN A 23 13.48 -4.32 -29.13
CA GLN A 23 14.73 -5.03 -29.46
C GLN A 23 14.97 -6.26 -28.57
N ALA A 24 14.53 -6.19 -27.31
CA ALA A 24 14.62 -7.30 -26.37
C ALA A 24 13.59 -8.41 -26.65
N GLY A 25 12.59 -8.15 -27.49
CA GLY A 25 11.58 -9.12 -27.91
C GLY A 25 10.23 -9.00 -27.21
N CYS A 26 9.96 -7.88 -26.54
CA CYS A 26 8.60 -7.53 -26.10
C CYS A 26 8.00 -6.46 -27.03
N GLY A 27 6.83 -6.70 -27.59
CA GLY A 27 6.13 -5.74 -28.47
C GLY A 27 4.66 -5.61 -28.09
N THR A 28 3.92 -4.74 -28.76
CA THR A 28 2.47 -4.60 -28.57
C THR A 28 1.71 -5.38 -29.65
N ASP A 29 0.60 -6.01 -29.26
CA ASP A 29 -0.32 -6.65 -30.19
C ASP A 29 -1.32 -5.64 -30.81
N ALA A 30 -2.24 -6.13 -31.64
CA ALA A 30 -3.26 -5.30 -32.28
C ALA A 30 -4.25 -4.65 -31.30
N THR A 31 -4.30 -5.11 -30.06
CA THR A 31 -5.12 -4.55 -28.97
C THR A 31 -4.34 -3.55 -28.12
N GLY A 32 -3.04 -3.41 -28.36
CA GLY A 32 -2.13 -2.59 -27.56
C GLY A 32 -1.62 -3.28 -26.29
N ALA A 33 -1.92 -4.57 -26.10
CA ALA A 33 -1.40 -5.36 -24.99
C ALA A 33 0.04 -5.78 -25.28
N TYR A 34 0.88 -5.81 -24.25
CA TYR A 34 2.25 -6.24 -24.39
C TYR A 34 2.35 -7.77 -24.51
N THR A 35 3.10 -8.21 -25.51
CA THR A 35 3.42 -9.61 -25.78
C THR A 35 4.92 -9.79 -25.68
N CYS A 36 5.35 -10.81 -24.96
CA CYS A 36 6.76 -11.09 -24.81
C CYS A 36 7.01 -12.60 -24.82
N ARG A 37 8.06 -13.05 -25.50
CA ARG A 37 8.36 -14.50 -25.57
C ARG A 37 9.08 -15.01 -24.33
N ASP A 38 9.95 -14.18 -23.76
CA ASP A 38 10.80 -14.55 -22.62
C ASP A 38 11.18 -13.30 -21.81
N PRO A 39 10.49 -13.05 -20.67
CA PRO A 39 10.72 -11.84 -19.86
C PRO A 39 12.10 -11.82 -19.20
N ALA A 40 12.67 -12.99 -18.87
CA ALA A 40 13.99 -13.09 -18.26
C ALA A 40 15.09 -12.66 -19.24
N LYS A 41 14.95 -13.01 -20.53
CA LYS A 41 15.86 -12.52 -21.58
C LYS A 41 15.78 -11.00 -21.74
N VAL A 42 14.60 -10.42 -21.57
CA VAL A 42 14.43 -8.96 -21.67
C VAL A 42 15.11 -8.25 -20.51
N GLN A 43 14.90 -8.71 -19.28
CA GLN A 43 15.62 -8.22 -18.11
C GLN A 43 17.13 -8.29 -18.32
N GLN A 44 17.66 -9.45 -18.73
CA GLN A 44 19.09 -9.63 -19.00
C GLN A 44 19.61 -8.72 -20.11
N TYR A 45 18.84 -8.50 -21.17
CA TYR A 45 19.21 -7.60 -22.25
C TYR A 45 19.31 -6.15 -21.75
N LEU A 46 18.31 -5.69 -20.98
CA LEU A 46 18.27 -4.36 -20.40
C LEU A 46 19.43 -4.14 -19.45
N ASP A 47 19.69 -5.08 -18.52
CA ASP A 47 20.80 -4.95 -17.59
C ASP A 47 22.15 -4.90 -18.31
N ASN A 48 22.41 -5.79 -19.26
CA ASN A 48 23.69 -5.77 -19.99
C ASN A 48 23.90 -4.48 -20.79
N LYS A 49 22.84 -3.96 -21.43
CA LYS A 49 22.91 -2.74 -22.26
C LYS A 49 23.05 -1.48 -21.40
N LEU A 50 22.20 -1.33 -20.38
CA LEU A 50 22.10 -0.12 -19.58
C LEU A 50 23.15 -0.07 -18.47
N MET A 51 23.70 -1.22 -18.04
CA MET A 51 24.81 -1.25 -17.08
C MET A 51 26.06 -0.58 -17.65
N LEU A 52 26.38 -0.84 -18.93
CA LEU A 52 27.59 -0.35 -19.60
C LEU A 52 27.47 1.09 -20.09
N ASP A 53 26.29 1.52 -20.50
CA ASP A 53 26.06 2.82 -21.15
C ASP A 53 25.20 3.74 -20.28
N ARG A 54 25.84 4.72 -19.64
CA ARG A 54 25.18 5.68 -18.75
C ARG A 54 24.29 6.68 -19.49
N GLU A 55 24.70 7.11 -20.68
CA GLU A 55 23.90 8.05 -21.48
C GLU A 55 22.63 7.36 -21.97
N LEU A 56 22.76 6.14 -22.50
CA LEU A 56 21.62 5.33 -22.91
C LEU A 56 20.68 5.01 -21.74
N ARG A 57 21.23 4.78 -20.54
CA ARG A 57 20.42 4.58 -19.32
C ARG A 57 19.60 5.81 -18.98
N GLN A 58 20.21 7.00 -18.98
CA GLN A 58 19.50 8.23 -18.69
C GLN A 58 18.43 8.51 -19.75
N ASP A 59 18.75 8.31 -21.03
CA ASP A 59 17.79 8.47 -22.13
C ASP A 59 16.63 7.47 -22.03
N PHE A 60 16.90 6.24 -21.61
CA PHE A 60 15.87 5.23 -21.36
C PHE A 60 14.93 5.65 -20.23
N VAL A 61 15.47 6.08 -19.08
CA VAL A 61 14.67 6.52 -17.93
C VAL A 61 13.86 7.78 -18.26
N ASN A 62 14.47 8.75 -18.95
CA ASN A 62 13.77 9.97 -19.40
C ASN A 62 12.64 9.63 -20.39
N SER A 63 12.93 8.74 -21.34
CA SER A 63 11.95 8.27 -22.31
C SER A 63 10.80 7.50 -21.65
N LEU A 64 11.08 6.73 -20.60
CA LEU A 64 10.05 6.05 -19.81
C LEU A 64 9.21 7.05 -19.02
N SER A 65 9.83 8.03 -18.39
CA SER A 65 9.14 9.11 -17.66
C SER A 65 8.15 9.84 -18.58
N GLN A 66 8.52 10.14 -19.82
CA GLN A 66 7.60 10.73 -20.80
C GLN A 66 6.48 9.77 -21.23
N TYR A 67 6.78 8.47 -21.34
CA TYR A 67 5.79 7.47 -21.72
C TYR A 67 4.71 7.25 -20.65
N ILE A 68 5.09 7.24 -19.37
CA ILE A 68 4.17 7.00 -18.26
C ILE A 68 3.26 8.20 -17.93
N GLN A 69 3.56 9.39 -18.46
CA GLN A 69 2.70 10.57 -18.35
C GLN A 69 1.33 10.39 -19.04
N ASP A 70 1.21 9.47 -20.00
CA ASP A 70 -0.11 9.06 -20.51
C ASP A 70 -0.70 7.98 -19.58
N PRO A 71 -1.80 8.26 -18.85
CA PRO A 71 -2.39 7.31 -17.91
C PRO A 71 -2.80 6.00 -18.57
N HIS A 72 -3.22 6.03 -19.84
CA HIS A 72 -3.58 4.82 -20.57
C HIS A 72 -2.35 4.02 -21.00
N ALA A 73 -1.25 4.68 -21.33
CA ALA A 73 0.03 4.02 -21.62
C ALA A 73 0.61 3.36 -20.36
N LEU A 74 0.60 4.07 -19.23
CA LEU A 74 0.99 3.54 -17.93
C LEU A 74 0.14 2.34 -17.56
N HIS A 75 -1.20 2.46 -17.59
CA HIS A 75 -2.09 1.34 -17.30
C HIS A 75 -1.81 0.13 -18.20
N ARG A 76 -1.64 0.32 -19.52
CA ARG A 76 -1.29 -0.79 -20.44
C ARG A 76 0.05 -1.45 -20.09
N ALA A 77 1.05 -0.68 -19.68
CA ALA A 77 2.38 -1.20 -19.33
C ALA A 77 2.42 -1.88 -17.95
N LEU A 78 1.45 -1.60 -17.09
CA LEU A 78 1.24 -2.24 -15.78
C LEU A 78 0.45 -3.56 -15.86
N LEU A 79 -0.30 -3.78 -16.93
CA LEU A 79 -1.07 -5.01 -17.10
C LEU A 79 -0.18 -6.23 -17.39
N PRO A 80 -0.61 -7.45 -17.01
CA PRO A 80 0.06 -8.69 -17.33
C PRO A 80 0.37 -8.82 -18.84
N MET A 81 1.58 -9.22 -19.18
CA MET A 81 1.92 -9.57 -20.56
C MET A 81 1.26 -10.89 -20.98
N ASN A 82 1.02 -11.03 -22.28
CA ASN A 82 0.52 -12.27 -22.85
C ASN A 82 1.69 -13.12 -23.40
N ILE A 83 1.92 -14.29 -22.82
CA ILE A 83 2.90 -15.27 -23.27
C ILE A 83 2.18 -16.58 -23.56
N ASP A 84 2.07 -16.96 -24.84
CA ASP A 84 1.66 -18.29 -25.31
C ASP A 84 0.62 -19.01 -24.41
N THR A 85 -0.44 -18.29 -23.98
CA THR A 85 -1.60 -18.73 -23.15
C THR A 85 -1.54 -18.61 -21.61
N GLN A 86 -0.50 -18.01 -21.00
CA GLN A 86 -0.49 -17.71 -19.56
C GLN A 86 -0.26 -16.20 -19.30
N PRO A 87 -1.02 -15.60 -18.35
CA PRO A 87 -0.72 -14.26 -17.89
C PRO A 87 0.59 -14.27 -17.11
N THR A 88 1.51 -13.37 -17.46
CA THR A 88 2.80 -13.22 -16.79
C THR A 88 2.94 -11.83 -16.19
N ASP A 89 4.11 -11.55 -15.62
CA ASP A 89 4.49 -10.21 -15.18
C ASP A 89 4.26 -9.14 -16.25
N SER A 90 4.06 -7.91 -15.81
CA SER A 90 3.93 -6.75 -16.69
C SER A 90 5.28 -6.30 -17.26
N VAL A 91 5.28 -5.50 -18.32
CA VAL A 91 6.54 -4.96 -18.88
C VAL A 91 7.25 -4.11 -17.82
N LEU A 92 6.51 -3.30 -17.06
CA LEU A 92 7.10 -2.49 -16.01
C LEU A 92 7.71 -3.34 -14.89
N ARG A 93 7.12 -4.50 -14.55
CA ARG A 93 7.73 -5.43 -13.60
C ARG A 93 9.07 -5.95 -14.10
N VAL A 94 9.19 -6.29 -15.39
CA VAL A 94 10.47 -6.70 -15.99
C VAL A 94 11.51 -5.57 -15.95
N VAL A 95 11.09 -4.33 -16.21
CA VAL A 95 11.96 -3.15 -16.15
C VAL A 95 12.41 -2.85 -14.71
N VAL A 96 11.51 -2.93 -13.73
CA VAL A 96 11.83 -2.76 -12.30
C VAL A 96 12.76 -3.87 -11.81
N ASN A 97 12.67 -5.09 -12.36
CA ASN A 97 13.60 -6.16 -12.04
C ASN A 97 15.02 -5.97 -12.63
N ALA A 98 15.21 -5.01 -13.55
CA ALA A 98 16.55 -4.69 -14.08
C ALA A 98 17.30 -3.79 -13.09
N SER A 99 18.28 -4.35 -12.38
CA SER A 99 19.03 -3.67 -11.31
C SER A 99 19.70 -2.37 -11.75
N SER A 100 20.06 -2.26 -13.03
CA SER A 100 20.70 -1.05 -13.58
C SER A 100 19.82 0.20 -13.55
N VAL A 101 18.49 0.04 -13.58
CA VAL A 101 17.50 1.14 -13.62
C VAL A 101 16.48 1.10 -12.50
N GLN A 102 16.43 0.01 -11.72
CA GLN A 102 15.41 -0.26 -10.72
C GLN A 102 15.12 0.92 -9.79
N THR A 103 16.15 1.53 -9.18
CA THR A 103 15.94 2.65 -8.24
C THR A 103 15.28 3.85 -8.93
N GLN A 104 15.83 4.30 -10.06
CA GLN A 104 15.31 5.49 -10.78
C GLN A 104 13.89 5.26 -11.30
N VAL A 105 13.62 4.07 -11.85
CA VAL A 105 12.28 3.72 -12.34
C VAL A 105 11.31 3.54 -11.18
N GLY A 106 11.77 2.95 -10.08
CA GLY A 106 10.98 2.77 -8.87
C GLY A 106 10.54 4.10 -8.27
N GLU A 107 11.46 5.07 -8.17
CA GLU A 107 11.16 6.41 -7.70
C GLU A 107 10.13 7.12 -8.60
N LEU A 108 10.32 7.06 -9.92
CA LEU A 108 9.37 7.61 -10.90
C LEU A 108 7.97 7.01 -10.75
N LEU A 109 7.89 5.68 -10.60
CA LEU A 109 6.60 4.99 -10.44
C LEU A 109 5.92 5.35 -9.13
N LEU A 110 6.66 5.45 -8.03
CA LEU A 110 6.11 5.91 -6.75
C LEU A 110 5.60 7.35 -6.84
N GLN A 111 6.32 8.25 -7.54
CA GLN A 111 5.84 9.62 -7.78
C GLN A 111 4.54 9.67 -8.58
N GLN A 112 4.34 8.73 -9.51
CA GLN A 112 3.09 8.62 -10.28
C GLN A 112 1.88 8.20 -9.45
N LEU A 113 2.06 7.70 -8.22
CA LEU A 113 0.95 7.41 -7.31
C LEU A 113 0.14 8.66 -6.93
N VAL A 114 0.78 9.83 -6.90
CA VAL A 114 0.11 11.10 -6.59
C VAL A 114 -0.92 11.41 -7.67
N GLU A 115 -0.52 11.37 -8.93
CA GLU A 115 -1.40 11.65 -10.07
C GLU A 115 -2.44 10.54 -10.28
N ALA A 116 -2.05 9.27 -10.14
CA ALA A 116 -2.95 8.14 -10.30
C ALA A 116 -4.02 8.04 -9.19
N GLY A 117 -3.73 8.59 -8.00
CA GLY A 117 -4.66 8.60 -6.87
C GLY A 117 -5.81 9.61 -6.99
N GLU A 118 -5.70 10.57 -7.92
CA GLU A 118 -6.74 11.58 -8.17
C GLU A 118 -7.91 11.05 -9.05
N GLU A 119 -7.80 9.84 -9.60
CA GLU A 119 -8.87 9.24 -10.39
C GLU A 119 -10.09 8.93 -9.50
N ALA A 120 -11.12 9.76 -9.63
CA ALA A 120 -12.31 9.71 -8.81
C ALA A 120 -13.36 8.70 -9.31
N ASP A 121 -13.30 8.25 -10.58
CA ASP A 121 -14.25 7.28 -11.10
C ASP A 121 -13.81 5.84 -10.75
N PRO A 122 -14.47 5.16 -9.79
CA PRO A 122 -14.13 3.78 -9.43
C PRO A 122 -14.44 2.78 -10.56
N SER A 123 -15.23 3.17 -11.57
CA SER A 123 -15.51 2.34 -12.74
C SER A 123 -14.45 2.47 -13.84
N SER A 124 -13.61 3.50 -13.76
CA SER A 124 -12.46 3.66 -14.64
C SER A 124 -11.43 2.57 -14.37
N PRO A 125 -10.86 1.91 -15.39
CA PRO A 125 -9.74 0.99 -15.19
C PRO A 125 -8.52 1.69 -14.60
N LEU A 126 -8.44 3.03 -14.73
CA LEU A 126 -7.33 3.82 -14.19
C LEU A 126 -7.36 3.90 -12.67
N SER A 127 -8.50 3.66 -12.02
CA SER A 127 -8.62 3.62 -10.56
C SER A 127 -7.79 2.49 -9.93
N ALA A 128 -7.44 1.45 -10.70
CA ALA A 128 -6.57 0.36 -10.26
C ALA A 128 -5.07 0.67 -10.37
N VAL A 129 -4.68 1.76 -11.06
CA VAL A 129 -3.26 2.09 -11.33
C VAL A 129 -2.41 2.19 -10.06
N PRO A 130 -2.84 2.85 -8.97
CA PRO A 130 -2.03 2.92 -7.75
C PRO A 130 -1.70 1.54 -7.16
N LEU A 131 -2.68 0.64 -7.14
CA LEU A 131 -2.51 -0.73 -6.66
C LEU A 131 -1.59 -1.54 -7.58
N LEU A 132 -1.72 -1.35 -8.90
CA LEU A 132 -0.84 -2.02 -9.87
C LEU A 132 0.61 -1.55 -9.72
N ILE A 133 0.84 -0.25 -9.51
CA ILE A 133 2.17 0.32 -9.26
C ILE A 133 2.79 -0.28 -7.99
N LEU A 134 2.07 -0.24 -6.86
CA LEU A 134 2.56 -0.84 -5.61
C LEU A 134 2.80 -2.34 -5.76
N GLY A 135 1.94 -3.03 -6.52
CA GLY A 135 2.09 -4.42 -6.91
C GLY A 135 3.41 -4.73 -7.62
N LEU A 136 4.00 -3.77 -8.35
CA LEU A 136 5.30 -3.94 -9.01
C LEU A 136 6.46 -4.12 -8.04
N PHE A 137 6.32 -3.72 -6.77
CA PHE A 137 7.38 -3.83 -5.77
C PHE A 137 7.20 -5.00 -4.82
N ARG A 138 6.03 -5.64 -4.82
CA ARG A 138 5.75 -6.76 -3.92
C ARG A 138 6.56 -7.98 -4.30
N TRP A 139 7.23 -8.58 -3.32
CA TRP A 139 8.07 -9.78 -3.52
C TRP A 139 9.13 -9.61 -4.63
N LEU A 140 9.80 -8.46 -4.69
CA LEU A 140 11.00 -8.33 -5.52
C LEU A 140 12.11 -9.25 -4.98
N ASP A 141 12.75 -10.02 -5.86
CA ASP A 141 13.87 -10.89 -5.48
C ASP A 141 15.07 -10.10 -4.98
N HIS A 142 15.24 -8.87 -5.49
CA HIS A 142 16.31 -7.96 -5.12
C HIS A 142 15.85 -6.50 -5.23
N VAL A 143 16.18 -5.71 -4.21
CA VAL A 143 15.99 -4.25 -4.19
C VAL A 143 17.38 -3.60 -4.16
N ALA A 144 17.70 -2.84 -5.20
CA ALA A 144 19.02 -2.25 -5.43
C ALA A 144 19.34 -1.13 -4.43
N ASP A 145 18.34 -0.31 -4.10
CA ASP A 145 18.44 0.75 -3.10
C ASP A 145 17.10 0.86 -2.32
N PRO A 146 16.93 0.05 -1.27
CA PRO A 146 15.69 0.05 -0.48
C PRO A 146 15.49 1.36 0.29
N GLY A 147 16.57 2.05 0.66
CA GLY A 147 16.47 3.32 1.41
C GLY A 147 15.94 4.46 0.54
N ALA A 148 16.43 4.57 -0.70
CA ALA A 148 15.87 5.52 -1.67
C ALA A 148 14.37 5.28 -1.92
N LEU A 149 13.96 4.03 -2.10
CA LEU A 149 12.54 3.69 -2.30
C LEU A 149 11.69 3.97 -1.06
N THR A 150 12.20 3.67 0.14
CA THR A 150 11.51 3.93 1.40
C THR A 150 11.30 5.44 1.58
N LYS A 151 12.35 6.24 1.36
CA LYS A 151 12.26 7.69 1.41
C LYS A 151 11.24 8.24 0.41
N GLN A 152 11.26 7.76 -0.84
CA GLN A 152 10.30 8.20 -1.85
C GLN A 152 8.87 7.80 -1.49
N ALA A 153 8.65 6.62 -0.91
CA ALA A 153 7.34 6.18 -0.45
C ALA A 153 6.81 7.08 0.69
N LEU A 154 7.66 7.48 1.64
CA LEU A 154 7.28 8.41 2.71
C LEU A 154 6.99 9.82 2.19
N GLU A 155 7.75 10.32 1.22
CA GLU A 155 7.48 11.61 0.56
C GLU A 155 6.12 11.62 -0.13
N VAL A 156 5.79 10.54 -0.85
CA VAL A 156 4.52 10.37 -1.57
C VAL A 156 3.35 10.16 -0.60
N LEU A 157 3.56 9.44 0.51
CA LEU A 157 2.56 9.23 1.56
C LEU A 157 1.99 10.56 2.09
N GLY A 158 2.81 11.61 2.18
CA GLY A 158 2.38 12.92 2.69
C GLY A 158 1.47 13.72 1.76
N VAL A 159 1.33 13.32 0.49
CA VAL A 159 0.61 14.11 -0.53
C VAL A 159 -0.47 13.32 -1.30
N CYS A 160 -0.46 12.00 -1.22
CA CYS A 160 -1.45 11.15 -1.90
C CYS A 160 -2.85 11.20 -1.26
N ALA A 161 -3.86 10.79 -2.04
CA ALA A 161 -5.22 10.55 -1.55
C ALA A 161 -5.28 9.43 -0.49
N GLU A 162 -6.24 9.52 0.44
CA GLU A 162 -6.42 8.62 1.59
C GLU A 162 -6.37 7.13 1.21
N GLN A 163 -7.02 6.76 0.10
CA GLN A 163 -7.03 5.37 -0.36
C GLN A 163 -5.63 4.87 -0.72
N VAL A 164 -4.82 5.70 -1.38
CA VAL A 164 -3.45 5.36 -1.76
C VAL A 164 -2.53 5.38 -0.54
N GLN A 165 -2.74 6.30 0.41
CA GLN A 165 -1.99 6.34 1.67
C GLN A 165 -2.11 5.01 2.44
N ARG A 166 -3.32 4.43 2.54
CA ARG A 166 -3.50 3.11 3.18
C ARG A 166 -2.66 2.00 2.55
N GLU A 167 -2.61 1.99 1.22
CA GLU A 167 -1.87 0.98 0.46
C GLU A 167 -0.36 1.16 0.60
N ILE A 168 0.12 2.42 0.59
CA ILE A 168 1.53 2.73 0.87
C ILE A 168 1.90 2.25 2.28
N ILE A 169 1.08 2.55 3.30
CA ILE A 169 1.34 2.12 4.68
C ILE A 169 1.46 0.60 4.77
N ALA A 170 0.56 -0.14 4.11
CA ALA A 170 0.58 -1.61 4.09
C ALA A 170 1.78 -2.19 3.33
N PHE A 171 2.31 -1.45 2.36
CA PHE A 171 3.46 -1.82 1.54
C PHE A 171 4.81 -1.56 2.22
N LEU A 172 4.93 -0.54 3.08
CA LEU A 172 6.20 -0.14 3.72
C LEU A 172 7.02 -1.29 4.35
N PRO A 173 6.42 -2.26 5.07
CA PRO A 173 7.19 -3.38 5.63
C PRO A 173 7.92 -4.25 4.59
N GLU A 174 7.50 -4.22 3.33
CA GLU A 174 8.10 -5.04 2.27
C GLU A 174 9.40 -4.43 1.71
N ILE A 175 9.64 -3.13 1.90
CA ILE A 175 10.82 -2.43 1.33
C ILE A 175 11.77 -1.85 2.37
N VAL A 176 11.31 -1.59 3.59
CA VAL A 176 12.07 -0.90 4.62
C VAL A 176 13.25 -1.75 5.12
N VAL A 177 14.43 -1.13 5.19
CA VAL A 177 15.60 -1.70 5.85
C VAL A 177 15.69 -1.26 7.30
N GLU A 178 16.43 -2.01 8.11
CA GLU A 178 16.61 -1.75 9.55
C GLU A 178 17.00 -0.29 9.85
N GLU A 179 17.88 0.30 9.03
CA GLU A 179 18.35 1.68 9.16
C GLU A 179 17.24 2.73 9.02
N ASP A 180 16.20 2.45 8.23
CA ASP A 180 15.11 3.39 7.92
C ASP A 180 13.85 3.16 8.76
N GLN A 181 13.80 2.10 9.58
CA GLN A 181 12.63 1.78 10.41
C GLN A 181 12.25 2.93 11.35
N GLY A 182 13.24 3.63 11.92
CA GLY A 182 13.00 4.79 12.77
C GLY A 182 12.28 5.92 12.04
N ALA A 183 12.70 6.22 10.81
CA ALA A 183 12.07 7.26 9.98
C ALA A 183 10.64 6.88 9.58
N VAL A 184 10.39 5.59 9.28
CA VAL A 184 9.04 5.09 9.02
C VAL A 184 8.14 5.22 10.25
N VAL A 185 8.64 4.86 11.44
CA VAL A 185 7.89 5.01 12.69
C VAL A 185 7.55 6.47 12.95
N GLU A 186 8.50 7.38 12.84
CA GLU A 186 8.29 8.82 13.03
C GLU A 186 7.24 9.37 12.06
N ALA A 187 7.35 9.07 10.77
CA ALA A 187 6.39 9.51 9.75
C ALA A 187 4.96 8.99 10.01
N LEU A 188 4.82 7.72 10.43
CA LEU A 188 3.51 7.17 10.77
C LEU A 188 2.96 7.77 12.07
N GLU A 189 3.80 8.05 13.06
CA GLU A 189 3.37 8.73 14.28
C GLU A 189 2.91 10.17 14.03
N GLU A 190 3.58 10.90 13.11
CA GLU A 190 3.15 12.21 12.64
C GLU A 190 1.82 12.12 11.89
N LEU A 191 1.66 11.15 11.00
CA LEU A 191 0.41 10.92 10.29
C LEU A 191 -0.75 10.66 11.27
N LEU A 192 -0.53 9.82 12.29
CA LEU A 192 -1.53 9.52 13.34
C LEU A 192 -1.85 10.70 14.26
N GLN A 193 -1.03 11.75 14.29
CA GLN A 193 -1.37 12.99 15.00
C GLN A 193 -2.48 13.76 14.30
N THR A 194 -2.46 13.77 12.97
CA THR A 194 -3.42 14.50 12.14
C THR A 194 -4.64 13.64 11.81
N GLU A 195 -4.43 12.35 11.54
CA GLU A 195 -5.43 11.48 10.93
C GLU A 195 -5.57 10.15 11.68
N THR A 196 -6.61 10.05 12.51
CA THR A 196 -6.86 8.84 13.31
C THR A 196 -7.34 7.65 12.48
N ALA A 197 -7.84 7.88 11.26
CA ALA A 197 -8.32 6.85 10.35
C ALA A 197 -7.23 5.85 9.92
N PHE A 198 -5.95 6.22 10.06
CA PHE A 198 -4.81 5.36 9.75
C PHE A 198 -4.31 4.53 10.92
N LEU A 199 -4.97 4.59 12.10
CA LEU A 199 -4.52 3.86 13.28
C LEU A 199 -4.38 2.36 13.01
N VAL A 200 -5.41 1.73 12.44
CA VAL A 200 -5.38 0.29 12.15
C VAL A 200 -4.29 -0.07 11.12
N PRO A 201 -4.19 0.59 9.95
CA PRO A 201 -3.09 0.37 9.01
C PRO A 201 -1.71 0.52 9.67
N ALA A 202 -1.49 1.58 10.44
CA ALA A 202 -0.21 1.84 11.10
C ALA A 202 0.14 0.75 12.13
N LEU A 203 -0.82 0.30 12.94
CA LEU A 203 -0.61 -0.81 13.90
C LEU A 203 -0.23 -2.12 13.20
N SER A 204 -0.85 -2.41 12.06
CA SER A 204 -0.49 -3.56 11.22
C SER A 204 0.95 -3.43 10.71
N THR A 205 1.32 -2.24 10.22
CA THR A 205 2.67 -1.95 9.74
C THR A 205 3.69 -2.11 10.87
N PHE A 206 3.50 -1.46 12.02
CA PHE A 206 4.39 -1.60 13.18
C PHE A 206 4.58 -3.05 13.62
N SER A 207 3.52 -3.87 13.59
CA SER A 207 3.62 -5.30 13.95
C SER A 207 4.44 -6.12 12.95
N ASN A 208 4.52 -5.67 11.70
CA ASN A 208 5.26 -6.34 10.63
C ASN A 208 6.69 -5.81 10.48
N LEU A 209 7.02 -4.66 11.11
CA LEU A 209 8.39 -4.17 11.19
C LEU A 209 9.19 -5.02 12.18
N SER A 210 10.36 -5.46 11.77
CA SER A 210 11.31 -6.17 12.64
C SER A 210 12.15 -5.14 13.41
N MET A 211 11.49 -4.41 14.31
CA MET A 211 12.09 -3.34 15.12
C MET A 211 13.03 -3.91 16.19
N ASP A 212 14.06 -3.15 16.52
CA ASP A 212 14.87 -3.43 17.72
C ASP A 212 14.05 -3.18 19.01
N SER A 213 14.60 -3.62 20.14
CA SER A 213 13.90 -3.51 21.42
C SER A 213 13.66 -2.06 21.86
N GLU A 214 14.52 -1.12 21.50
CA GLU A 214 14.40 0.28 21.92
C GLU A 214 13.30 0.97 21.12
N LEU A 215 13.30 0.80 19.80
CA LEU A 215 12.29 1.32 18.90
C LEU A 215 10.92 0.70 19.17
N GLN A 216 10.84 -0.61 19.40
CA GLN A 216 9.59 -1.29 19.74
C GLN A 216 8.99 -0.77 21.07
N GLU A 217 9.83 -0.57 22.11
CA GLU A 217 9.37 0.01 23.37
C GLU A 217 8.86 1.45 23.19
N HIS A 218 9.58 2.25 22.38
CA HIS A 218 9.16 3.60 22.03
C HIS A 218 7.78 3.60 21.36
N THR A 219 7.64 2.92 20.23
CA THR A 219 6.37 2.85 19.48
C THR A 219 5.23 2.32 20.34
N THR A 220 5.48 1.32 21.18
CA THR A 220 4.46 0.76 22.08
C THR A 220 3.98 1.79 23.12
N ARG A 221 4.87 2.57 23.72
CA ARG A 221 4.49 3.65 24.64
C ARG A 221 3.68 4.73 23.92
N ARG A 222 4.07 5.09 22.70
CA ARG A 222 3.37 6.07 21.86
C ARG A 222 1.95 5.61 21.51
N MET A 223 1.78 4.33 21.17
CA MET A 223 0.45 3.75 20.98
C MET A 223 -0.37 3.68 22.29
N LEU A 224 0.28 3.48 23.44
CA LEU A 224 -0.40 3.47 24.75
C LEU A 224 -0.95 4.86 25.13
N GLU A 225 -0.23 5.92 24.81
CA GLU A 225 -0.69 7.31 24.99
C GLU A 225 -1.98 7.57 24.21
N ARG A 226 -2.09 6.98 23.01
CA ARG A 226 -3.26 7.07 22.12
C ARG A 226 -4.46 6.25 22.59
N PHE A 227 -4.28 5.32 23.53
CA PHE A 227 -5.33 4.42 23.98
C PHE A 227 -6.61 5.14 24.46
N SER A 228 -6.48 6.28 25.13
CA SER A 228 -7.65 7.05 25.61
C SER A 228 -8.31 7.91 24.53
N ALA A 229 -7.64 8.18 23.42
CA ALA A 229 -8.15 9.01 22.32
C ALA A 229 -8.68 8.16 21.15
N ALA A 230 -8.42 6.84 21.15
CA ALA A 230 -8.84 5.94 20.09
C ALA A 230 -10.37 5.76 20.06
N CYS A 231 -10.91 5.64 18.84
CA CYS A 231 -12.30 5.29 18.60
C CYS A 231 -12.62 3.88 19.12
N VAL A 232 -13.88 3.64 19.47
CA VAL A 232 -14.32 2.36 20.06
C VAL A 232 -14.14 1.21 19.06
N GLU A 233 -14.28 1.50 17.77
CA GLU A 233 -14.11 0.57 16.66
C GLU A 233 -12.66 0.07 16.53
N ASP A 234 -11.68 0.93 16.80
CA ASP A 234 -10.24 0.62 16.64
C ASP A 234 -9.59 0.07 17.91
N LEU A 235 -10.25 0.27 19.06
CA LEU A 235 -9.75 -0.16 20.38
C LEU A 235 -9.34 -1.64 20.44
N PRO A 236 -10.08 -2.62 19.84
CA PRO A 236 -9.67 -4.02 19.88
C PRO A 236 -8.33 -4.27 19.18
N GLN A 237 -8.05 -3.57 18.08
CA GLN A 237 -6.80 -3.72 17.33
C GLN A 237 -5.64 -3.05 18.07
N LEU A 238 -5.87 -1.87 18.63
CA LEU A 238 -4.89 -1.19 19.48
C LEU A 238 -4.57 -2.02 20.73
N LEU A 239 -5.58 -2.58 21.39
CA LEU A 239 -5.40 -3.45 22.54
C LEU A 239 -4.57 -4.69 22.18
N ARG A 240 -4.91 -5.34 21.06
CA ARG A 240 -4.17 -6.50 20.55
C ARG A 240 -2.72 -6.16 20.30
N TYR A 241 -2.45 -5.04 19.64
CA TYR A 241 -1.09 -4.56 19.39
C TYR A 241 -0.31 -4.35 20.70
N LEU A 242 -0.88 -3.59 21.65
CA LEU A 242 -0.23 -3.28 22.92
C LEU A 242 0.10 -4.54 23.74
N VAL A 243 -0.79 -5.53 23.73
CA VAL A 243 -0.58 -6.79 24.44
C VAL A 243 0.44 -7.68 23.74
N GLN A 244 0.46 -7.71 22.40
CA GLN A 244 1.36 -8.56 21.62
C GLN A 244 2.79 -8.02 21.56
N ASN A 245 2.96 -6.70 21.49
CA ASN A 245 4.25 -6.06 21.27
C ASN A 245 4.86 -5.46 22.55
N SER A 246 4.24 -5.61 23.71
CA SER A 246 4.83 -5.14 24.98
C SER A 246 5.77 -6.18 25.61
N THR A 247 6.96 -5.72 25.98
CA THR A 247 7.97 -6.54 26.68
C THR A 247 8.46 -5.82 27.95
N GLY A 248 9.02 -6.58 28.89
CA GLY A 248 9.70 -6.04 30.08
C GLY A 248 8.87 -5.05 30.91
N GLN A 249 9.41 -3.82 31.07
CA GLN A 249 8.79 -2.75 31.87
C GLN A 249 7.56 -2.15 31.17
N VAL A 250 7.58 -2.03 29.84
CA VAL A 250 6.45 -1.51 29.06
C VAL A 250 5.21 -2.36 29.24
N ALA A 251 5.36 -3.69 29.35
CA ALA A 251 4.23 -4.58 29.63
C ALA A 251 3.53 -4.25 30.97
N GLN A 252 4.26 -3.85 32.00
CA GLN A 252 3.67 -3.45 33.27
C GLN A 252 2.89 -2.13 33.14
N GLU A 253 3.46 -1.15 32.43
CA GLU A 253 2.81 0.14 32.15
C GLU A 253 1.52 -0.06 31.33
N VAL A 254 1.57 -0.90 30.30
CA VAL A 254 0.41 -1.27 29.48
C VAL A 254 -0.66 -1.89 30.36
N VAL A 255 -0.34 -2.93 31.15
CA VAL A 255 -1.33 -3.60 32.01
C VAL A 255 -1.95 -2.65 33.05
N GLN A 256 -1.16 -1.78 33.68
CA GLN A 256 -1.66 -0.80 34.65
C GLN A 256 -2.60 0.23 34.00
N THR A 257 -2.21 0.72 32.82
CA THR A 257 -3.02 1.68 32.05
C THR A 257 -4.31 1.04 31.56
N LEU A 258 -4.25 -0.19 31.05
CA LEU A 258 -5.44 -0.94 30.65
C LEU A 258 -6.35 -1.18 31.85
N ARG A 259 -5.83 -1.61 33.00
CA ARG A 259 -6.64 -1.83 34.22
C ARG A 259 -7.32 -0.55 34.73
N SER A 260 -6.67 0.60 34.60
CA SER A 260 -7.22 1.88 35.06
C SER A 260 -8.23 2.48 34.08
N LYS A 261 -7.99 2.34 32.77
CA LYS A 261 -8.82 2.97 31.72
C LYS A 261 -9.93 2.06 31.18
N LEU A 262 -9.77 0.73 31.21
CA LEU A 262 -10.83 -0.21 30.78
C LEU A 262 -11.79 -0.50 31.93
N HIS A 263 -12.94 0.17 31.90
CA HIS A 263 -14.09 -0.20 32.72
C HIS A 263 -15.01 -1.10 31.88
N PHE A 264 -14.80 -2.41 31.96
CA PHE A 264 -15.76 -3.36 31.40
C PHE A 264 -17.07 -3.26 32.20
N LEU A 265 -18.12 -2.76 31.55
CA LEU A 265 -19.48 -2.91 32.07
C LEU A 265 -19.80 -4.41 32.05
N SER A 266 -19.60 -5.09 33.17
CA SER A 266 -20.03 -6.46 33.32
C SER A 266 -21.55 -6.51 33.22
N ALA A 267 -22.12 -7.55 32.62
CA ALA A 267 -23.57 -7.81 32.66
C ALA A 267 -24.12 -7.95 34.10
N SER A 268 -23.23 -8.01 35.11
CA SER A 268 -23.52 -7.99 36.54
C SER A 268 -23.24 -6.64 37.23
N ASP A 269 -23.03 -5.55 36.48
CA ASP A 269 -22.69 -4.24 37.04
C ASP A 269 -23.92 -3.64 37.78
N PRO A 270 -23.83 -3.40 39.11
CA PRO A 270 -24.93 -2.88 39.92
C PRO A 270 -25.32 -1.42 39.58
N ARG A 271 -24.59 -0.76 38.68
CA ARG A 271 -24.94 0.57 38.14
C ARG A 271 -25.83 0.52 36.91
N LEU A 272 -26.02 -0.66 36.32
CA LEU A 272 -27.04 -0.85 35.28
C LEU A 272 -28.42 -0.82 35.95
N PRO A 273 -29.38 -0.04 35.45
CA PRO A 273 -30.73 -0.06 35.98
C PRO A 273 -31.29 -1.48 35.81
N VAL A 274 -31.53 -2.15 36.94
CA VAL A 274 -32.25 -3.43 36.94
C VAL A 274 -33.60 -3.15 36.31
N THR A 275 -33.87 -3.74 35.14
CA THR A 275 -35.20 -3.67 34.55
C THR A 275 -36.15 -4.36 35.50
N ASP A 276 -36.96 -3.56 36.20
CA ASP A 276 -37.90 -4.02 37.19
C ASP A 276 -38.96 -4.88 36.48
N ARG A 277 -38.76 -6.20 36.53
CA ARG A 277 -39.61 -7.20 35.87
C ARG A 277 -41.01 -7.31 36.50
N LYS A 278 -41.39 -6.37 37.38
CA LYS A 278 -42.70 -6.29 38.04
C LYS A 278 -43.46 -4.99 37.73
N GLN A 279 -43.67 -4.67 36.46
CA GLN A 279 -44.81 -3.81 36.11
C GLN A 279 -45.67 -4.42 35.00
N LYS A 280 -46.69 -5.14 35.46
CA LYS A 280 -47.91 -5.44 34.71
C LYS A 280 -48.68 -4.14 34.54
N GLY A 281 -48.66 -3.55 33.34
CA GLY A 281 -49.68 -2.59 32.95
C GLY A 281 -49.22 -1.40 32.11
N LYS A 282 -49.81 -1.36 30.90
CA LYS A 282 -50.16 -0.17 30.10
C LYS A 282 -49.03 0.49 29.31
N VAL A 283 -49.00 0.12 28.02
CA VAL A 283 -48.42 0.90 26.93
C VAL A 283 -49.07 2.29 26.90
N THR A 284 -48.27 3.33 27.04
CA THR A 284 -48.58 4.67 26.54
C THR A 284 -47.40 5.16 25.72
N ALA A 285 -47.69 5.45 24.46
CA ALA A 285 -46.77 5.99 23.48
C ALA A 285 -46.23 7.37 23.90
N GLY A 286 -44.94 7.59 23.66
CA GLY A 286 -44.31 8.90 23.68
C GLY A 286 -43.11 9.00 24.62
N GLY A 287 -41.89 8.86 24.07
CA GLY A 287 -40.65 9.23 24.75
C GLY A 287 -39.53 8.21 24.57
N ALA A 288 -38.57 8.56 23.71
CA ALA A 288 -37.22 7.98 23.57
C ALA A 288 -37.14 6.44 23.60
N THR A 289 -37.23 5.83 22.42
CA THR A 289 -36.69 4.48 22.19
C THR A 289 -35.20 4.48 22.49
N THR A 290 -34.84 4.09 23.71
CA THR A 290 -33.47 3.93 24.20
C THR A 290 -32.69 3.02 23.26
N LEU A 291 -31.44 3.40 22.95
CA LEU A 291 -30.50 2.66 22.08
C LEU A 291 -30.47 1.14 22.36
N GLU A 292 -30.73 0.76 23.61
CA GLU A 292 -30.83 -0.61 24.09
C GLU A 292 -31.81 -1.49 23.29
N HIS A 293 -32.93 -0.94 22.82
CA HIS A 293 -33.90 -1.71 22.03
C HIS A 293 -33.43 -1.96 20.59
N ARG A 294 -32.52 -1.14 20.06
CA ARG A 294 -31.95 -1.30 18.70
C ARG A 294 -30.79 -2.30 18.68
N VAL A 295 -30.01 -2.36 19.76
CA VAL A 295 -28.90 -3.32 19.89
C VAL A 295 -29.44 -4.74 20.06
N LEU A 296 -30.56 -4.92 20.78
CA LEU A 296 -31.17 -6.24 20.99
C LEU A 296 -31.87 -6.81 19.75
N GLU A 297 -32.38 -6.00 18.83
CA GLU A 297 -32.92 -6.51 17.55
C GLU A 297 -31.82 -6.93 16.57
N GLY A 298 -30.65 -6.27 16.57
CA GLY A 298 -29.53 -6.63 15.71
C GLY A 298 -28.87 -7.97 16.04
N VAL A 299 -28.98 -8.43 17.30
CA VAL A 299 -28.42 -9.72 17.76
C VAL A 299 -29.35 -10.91 17.44
N ARG A 300 -30.57 -10.65 16.92
CA ARG A 300 -31.56 -11.69 16.64
C ARG A 300 -31.73 -12.02 15.14
N ALA A 301 -30.84 -11.53 14.27
CA ALA A 301 -30.75 -11.90 12.87
C ALA A 301 -29.62 -12.90 12.62
#